data_AF-A0A2X1QDN2-F1
#
_entry.id   AF-A0A2X1QDN2-F1
#
_cell.length_a   1.000
_cell.length_b   1.000
_cell.length_c   1.000
_cell.angle_alpha   90.00
_cell.angle_beta   90.00
_cell.angle_gamma   90.00
#
_symmetry.space_group_name_H-M   'P 1'
#
loop_
_entity.id
_entity.type
_entity.pdbx_description
1 polymer ?
#
loop_
_entity_poly.entity_id
_entity_poly.type
_entity_poly.pdbx_seq_one_letter_code
_entity_poly.pdbx_strand_id
1 'polypeptide(L)' 'MVLPVDIGNAFIERARAMGWHLRLRTDVAETELRPPHRVLLAFSPTAGECFSDRLAIRGPEQQYSEGFTALTEDFYLFM' A
#
# COMPACT_ATOMS: atom_id res chain seq x y z
N MET A 1 2.86 -2.78 -6.76
CA MET A 1 1.74 -3.74 -6.99
C MET A 1 0.68 -3.54 -5.92
N VAL A 2 -0.60 -3.70 -6.26
CA VAL A 2 -1.72 -3.58 -5.31
C VAL A 2 -2.38 -4.95 -5.15
N LEU A 3 -2.37 -5.50 -3.94
CA LEU A 3 -2.82 -6.88 -3.68
C LEU A 3 -3.73 -6.93 -2.44
N PRO A 4 -4.62 -7.94 -2.31
CA PRO A 4 -5.17 -8.32 -1.02
C PRO A 4 -4.05 -8.62 -0.01
N VAL A 5 -4.25 -8.30 1.28
CA VAL A 5 -3.18 -8.37 2.30
C VAL A 5 -2.61 -9.78 2.44
N ASP A 6 -3.46 -10.79 2.45
CA ASP A 6 -3.09 -12.21 2.52
C ASP A 6 -2.22 -12.63 1.33
N ILE A 7 -2.64 -12.27 0.11
CA ILE A 7 -1.87 -12.52 -1.11
C ILE A 7 -0.54 -11.74 -1.09
N GLY A 8 -0.57 -10.48 -0.64
CA GLY A 8 0.62 -9.63 -0.53
C GLY A 8 1.66 -10.20 0.43
N ASN A 9 1.23 -10.71 1.59
CA ASN A 9 2.12 -11.37 2.54
C ASN A 9 2.78 -12.61 1.92
N ALA A 10 1.99 -13.47 1.27
CA ALA A 10 2.53 -14.64 0.57
C ALA A 10 3.49 -14.25 -0.57
N PHE A 11 3.17 -13.17 -1.28
CA PHE A 11 4.01 -12.65 -2.36
C PHE A 11 5.36 -12.13 -1.85
N ILE A 12 5.39 -11.40 -0.72
CA ILE A 12 6.63 -10.90 -0.11
C ILE A 12 7.58 -12.06 0.18
N GLU A 13 7.09 -13.13 0.79
CA GLU A 13 7.92 -14.30 1.13
C GLU A 13 8.49 -14.96 -0.12
N ARG A 14 7.68 -15.10 -1.17
CA ARG A 14 8.15 -15.64 -2.44
C ARG A 14 9.16 -14.72 -3.14
N ALA A 15 8.93 -13.41 -3.12
CA ALA A 15 9.83 -12.43 -3.70
C ALA A 15 11.21 -12.46 -3.01
N ARG A 16 11.22 -12.51 -1.67
CA ARG A 16 12.44 -12.66 -0.86
C ARG A 16 13.22 -13.92 -1.21
N ALA A 17 12.54 -15.05 -1.36
CA ALA A 17 13.17 -16.31 -1.78
C ALA A 17 13.81 -16.22 -3.19
N MET A 18 13.35 -15.31 -4.04
CA MET A 18 13.91 -15.04 -5.37
C MET A 18 14.97 -13.92 -5.38
N GLY A 19 15.41 -13.44 -4.21
CA GLY A 19 16.41 -12.37 -4.10
C GLY A 19 15.87 -10.95 -4.27
N TRP A 20 14.54 -10.77 -4.26
CA TRP A 20 13.93 -9.43 -4.27
C TRP A 20 13.74 -8.90 -2.86
N HIS A 21 14.04 -7.62 -2.69
CA HIS A 21 13.97 -6.93 -1.41
C HIS A 21 12.76 -6.01 -1.39
N LEU A 22 11.88 -6.16 -0.39
CA LEU A 22 10.77 -5.25 -0.17
C LEU A 22 11.33 -3.86 0.21
N ARG A 23 10.86 -2.82 -0.47
CA ARG A 23 11.30 -1.42 -0.27
C ARG A 23 10.19 -0.51 0.20
N LEU A 24 8.95 -0.81 -0.16
CA LEU A 24 7.78 -0.05 0.28
C LEU A 24 6.62 -1.00 0.56
N ARG A 25 5.95 -0.78 1.69
CA ARG A 25 4.69 -1.41 2.06
C ARG A 25 3.71 -0.36 2.59
N THR A 26 2.64 -0.10 1.85
CA THR A 26 1.51 0.71 2.35
C THR A 26 0.34 -0.20 2.60
N ASP A 27 -0.07 -0.31 3.87
CA ASP A 27 -1.29 -1.03 4.25
C ASP A 27 -2.51 -0.12 4.05
N VAL A 28 -3.48 -0.56 3.24
CA VAL A 28 -4.64 0.23 2.86
C VAL A 28 -5.92 -0.30 3.51
N ALA A 29 -6.63 0.59 4.19
CA ALA A 29 -7.90 0.33 4.86
C ALA A 29 -8.99 1.31 4.39
N GLU A 30 -10.26 0.93 4.57
CA GLU A 30 -11.39 1.83 4.25
C GLU A 30 -11.34 3.10 5.12
N THR A 31 -11.12 2.93 6.42
CA THR A 31 -10.93 4.00 7.40
C THR A 31 -9.79 3.62 8.34
N GLU A 32 -9.32 4.56 9.15
CA GLU A 32 -8.25 4.28 10.13
C GLU A 32 -8.62 3.14 11.11
N LEU A 33 -9.89 3.08 11.51
CA LEU A 33 -10.42 2.11 12.48
C LEU A 33 -10.60 0.69 11.93
N ARG A 34 -10.61 0.53 10.60
CA ARG A 34 -10.82 -0.77 9.95
C ARG A 34 -9.48 -1.47 9.72
N PRO A 35 -9.41 -2.81 9.78
CA PRO A 35 -8.20 -3.51 9.37
C PRO A 35 -7.91 -3.28 7.88
N PRO A 36 -6.62 -3.28 7.47
CA PRO A 36 -6.26 -3.17 6.07
C PRO A 36 -6.68 -4.43 5.32
N HIS A 37 -7.13 -4.25 4.09
CA HIS A 37 -7.59 -5.32 3.20
C HIS A 37 -6.90 -5.29 1.83
N ARG A 38 -6.09 -4.25 1.59
CA ARG A 38 -5.18 -4.13 0.46
C ARG A 38 -3.80 -3.71 0.95
N VAL A 39 -2.79 -4.02 0.16
CA VAL A 39 -1.41 -3.59 0.37
C VAL A 39 -0.79 -3.14 -0.94
N LEU A 40 -0.06 -2.02 -0.91
CA LEU A 40 0.80 -1.59 -1.99
C LEU A 40 2.23 -2.01 -1.67
N LEU A 41 2.86 -2.71 -2.60
CA LEU A 41 4.22 -3.23 -2.43
C LEU A 41 5.12 -2.76 -3.56
N ALA A 42 6.34 -2.35 -3.21
CA ALA A 42 7.43 -2.11 -4.16
C ALA A 42 8.66 -2.92 -3.76
N PHE A 43 9.34 -3.50 -4.75
CA PHE A 43 10.51 -4.35 -4.57
C PHE A 43 11.69 -3.83 -5.38
N SER A 44 12.91 -4.13 -4.91
CA SER A 44 14.17 -3.83 -5.59
C SER A 44 15.03 -5.09 -5.67
N PRO A 45 15.84 -5.28 -6.74
CA PRO A 45 16.85 -6.33 -6.77
C PRO A 45 18.01 -6.06 -5.82
N THR A 46 18.13 -4.83 -5.31
CA THR A 46 19.14 -4.45 -4.31
C THR A 46 18.50 -4.25 -2.94
N ALA A 47 19.20 -4.73 -1.92
CA ALA A 47 18.83 -4.52 -0.53
C ALA A 47 18.83 -3.02 -0.17
N GLY A 48 18.02 -2.66 0.81
CA GLY A 48 17.92 -1.30 1.31
C GLY A 48 16.80 -1.20 2.34
N GLU A 49 16.60 0.02 2.84
CA GLU A 49 15.54 0.31 3.80
C GLU A 49 14.15 0.03 3.22
N CYS A 50 13.28 -0.54 4.06
CA CYS A 50 11.88 -0.77 3.74
C CYS A 50 11.03 0.27 4.45
N PHE A 51 10.39 1.15 3.68
CA PHE A 51 9.42 2.10 4.21
C PHE A 51 8.08 1.41 4.37
N SER A 52 7.47 1.57 5.55
CA SER A 52 6.14 1.04 5.82
C SER A 52 5.25 2.14 6.37
N ASP A 53 4.07 2.27 5.79
CA ASP A 53 3.08 3.26 6.18
C ASP A 53 1.66 2.70 6.03
N ARG A 54 0.67 3.54 6.35
CA ARG A 54 -0.74 3.18 6.30
C ARG A 54 -1.52 4.27 5.59
N LEU A 55 -2.46 3.84 4.77
CA LEU A 55 -3.37 4.71 4.04
C LEU A 55 -4.82 4.35 4.35
N ALA A 56 -5.58 5.29 4.90
CA ALA A 56 -7.04 5.18 4.97
C ALA A 56 -7.64 5.80 3.70
N ILE A 57 -8.62 5.15 3.07
CA ILE A 57 -9.31 5.69 1.89
C ILE A 57 -10.22 6.86 2.29
N ARG A 58 -10.93 6.72 3.42
CA ARG A 58 -11.85 7.73 3.94
C ARG A 58 -11.37 8.31 5.27
N GLY A 59 -11.48 9.63 5.37
CA GLY A 59 -11.26 10.39 6.61
C GLY A 59 -12.45 10.31 7.58
N PRO A 60 -12.37 11.02 8.72
CA PRO A 60 -13.40 11.00 9.77
C PRO A 60 -14.81 11.37 9.30
N GLU A 61 -14.91 12.28 8.32
CA GLU A 61 -16.19 12.75 7.74
C GLU A 61 -16.69 11.91 6.56
N GLN A 62 -16.12 10.71 6.35
CA GLN A 62 -16.42 9.80 5.23
C GLN A 62 -16.07 10.31 3.82
N GLN A 63 -15.50 11.52 3.70
CA GLN A 63 -14.85 11.99 2.48
C GLN A 63 -13.54 11.24 2.21
N TYR A 64 -13.05 11.29 0.97
CA TYR A 64 -11.72 10.79 0.65
C TYR A 64 -10.66 11.48 1.53
N SER A 65 -9.74 10.69 2.05
CA SER A 65 -8.65 11.21 2.85
C SER A 65 -7.67 11.99 1.97
N GLU A 66 -6.96 12.94 2.58
CA GLU A 66 -5.91 13.69 1.89
C GLU A 66 -4.85 12.77 1.27
N GLY A 67 -4.41 11.74 2.01
CA GLY A 67 -3.44 10.77 1.51
C GLY A 67 -3.96 9.95 0.32
N PHE A 68 -5.26 9.62 0.29
CA PHE A 68 -5.85 8.90 -0.82
C PHE A 68 -6.01 9.81 -2.03
N THR A 69 -6.50 11.04 -1.83
CA THR A 69 -6.59 12.06 -2.87
C THR A 69 -5.23 12.32 -3.51
N ALA A 70 -4.19 12.61 -2.72
CA ALA A 70 -2.84 12.85 -3.22
C ALA A 70 -2.26 11.66 -4.01
N LEU A 71 -2.56 10.43 -3.59
CA LEU A 71 -2.14 9.24 -4.33
C LEU A 71 -2.85 9.09 -5.69
N THR A 72 -4.11 9.55 -5.79
CA THR A 72 -4.96 9.35 -6.96
C THR A 72 -5.08 10.57 -7.88
N GLU A 73 -4.68 11.75 -7.43
CA GLU A 73 -4.82 13.02 -8.14
C GLU A 73 -4.23 12.96 -9.55
N ASP A 74 -3.00 12.43 -9.69
CA ASP A 74 -2.32 12.27 -10.97
C ASP A 74 -2.97 11.23 -11.91
N PHE A 75 -3.92 10.43 -11.42
CA PHE A 75 -4.56 9.34 -12.15
C PHE A 75 -6.02 9.63 -12.53
N TYR A 76 -6.68 10.59 -11.88
CA TYR A 76 -8.04 10.99 -12.21
C TYR A 76 -8.04 12.39 -12.83
N LEU A 77 -8.43 12.48 -14.10
CA LEU A 77 -8.38 13.72 -14.88
C LEU A 77 -9.31 14.84 -14.38
N PHE A 78 -10.24 14.56 -13.47
CA PHE A 78 -11.16 15.54 -12.90
C PHE A 78 -11.58 15.10 -11.50
N MET A 79 -10.92 15.63 -10.46
CA MET A 79 -11.43 15.64 -9.09
C MET A 79 -11.92 17.04 -8.73
#